data_AF-A0A436CN75-F1
#
_entry.id   AF-A0A436CN75-F1
#
_cell.length_a   1.000
_cell.length_b   1.000
_cell.length_c   1.000
_cell.angle_alpha   90.00
_cell.angle_beta   90.00
_cell.angle_gamma   90.00
#
_symmetry.space_group_name_H-M   'P 1'
#
loop_
_entity.id
_entity.type
_entity.pdbx_description
1 polymer ?
#
loop_
_entity_poly.entity_id
_entity_poly.type
_entity_poly.pdbx_seq_one_letter_code
_entity_poly.pdbx_strand_id
1 'polypeptide(L)'
;SKAGVAGYIVSFPIPEVVMGINSFMLGAQSINPNFKAKIVWVNSWFDPGKEADAAKALFDQGADIIVQHTDSTAALQVAEERKLHGFGQSSDMIKFAPNAQLTSLTDEWGPYYISRVQAALDGTWKPDNVWLGIKDGAVKLAPYTNMPDDVKAMAEATEKKIAGGWNPFTGPIAKQDGTPWLKDGEVADDGTLLGMNFYVKGVDDKLPQ
;
A
#
# COMPACT_ATOMS: atom_id res chain seq x y z
N SER A 1 5.61 14.34 -2.12
CA SER A 1 6.87 14.37 -1.33
C SER A 1 7.79 15.42 -1.92
N LYS A 2 8.23 16.38 -1.12
CA LYS A 2 9.30 17.34 -1.46
C LYS A 2 10.69 16.73 -1.25
N ALA A 3 10.83 15.88 -0.23
CA ALA A 3 12.09 15.18 0.07
C ALA A 3 12.42 14.06 -0.92
N GLY A 4 11.42 13.53 -1.62
CA GLY A 4 11.56 12.32 -2.46
C GLY A 4 11.73 11.04 -1.65
N VAL A 5 11.32 11.05 -0.37
CA VAL A 5 11.49 9.94 0.58
C VAL A 5 10.20 9.71 1.36
N ALA A 6 9.69 8.48 1.33
CA ALA A 6 8.63 8.02 2.24
C ALA A 6 9.21 7.14 3.35
N GLY A 7 8.56 7.16 4.51
CA GLY A 7 8.71 6.12 5.52
C GLY A 7 7.63 5.07 5.33
N TYR A 8 8.01 3.79 5.38
CA TYR A 8 7.09 2.66 5.27
C TYR A 8 7.21 1.77 6.51
N ILE A 9 6.17 1.76 7.34
CA ILE A 9 6.08 0.96 8.56
C ILE A 9 5.39 -0.36 8.21
N VAL A 10 6.05 -1.49 8.44
CA VAL A 10 5.58 -2.79 7.96
C VAL A 10 5.57 -3.84 9.07
N SER A 11 4.68 -4.81 8.95
CA SER A 11 4.42 -5.84 9.95
C SER A 11 5.41 -7.02 9.87
N PHE A 12 5.15 -7.98 8.98
CA PHE A 12 5.90 -9.22 8.78
C PHE A 12 6.35 -9.39 7.32
N PRO A 13 7.49 -10.05 7.06
CA PRO A 13 8.06 -10.21 5.71
C PRO A 13 7.34 -11.31 4.91
N ILE A 14 6.02 -11.20 4.79
CA ILE A 14 5.17 -12.12 4.02
C ILE A 14 4.85 -11.53 2.64
N PRO A 15 4.43 -12.35 1.65
CA PRO A 15 4.18 -11.89 0.28
C PRO A 15 3.25 -10.68 0.19
N GLU A 16 2.19 -10.61 0.99
CA GLU A 16 1.27 -9.47 1.04
C GLU A 16 1.99 -8.13 1.29
N VAL A 17 2.88 -8.11 2.29
CA VAL A 17 3.61 -6.91 2.70
C VAL A 17 4.67 -6.56 1.66
N VAL A 18 5.38 -7.56 1.13
CA VAL A 18 6.38 -7.36 0.08
C VAL A 18 5.75 -6.83 -1.20
N MET A 19 4.56 -7.31 -1.56
CA MET A 19 3.77 -6.78 -2.67
C MET A 19 3.39 -5.31 -2.43
N GLY A 20 2.94 -4.96 -1.23
CA GLY A 20 2.63 -3.57 -0.86
C GLY A 20 3.82 -2.63 -1.04
N ILE A 21 4.99 -3.03 -0.50
CA ILE A 21 6.25 -2.28 -0.63
C ILE A 21 6.62 -2.07 -2.10
N ASN A 22 6.60 -3.15 -2.89
CA ASN A 22 6.99 -3.10 -4.30
C ASN A 22 6.00 -2.26 -5.13
N SER A 23 4.70 -2.43 -4.93
CA SER A 23 3.67 -1.67 -5.64
C SER A 23 3.76 -0.18 -5.34
N PHE A 24 3.95 0.17 -4.06
CA PHE A 24 4.19 1.55 -3.65
C PHE A 24 5.43 2.14 -4.33
N MET A 25 6.54 1.39 -4.34
CA MET A 25 7.78 1.84 -4.97
C MET A 25 7.62 2.06 -6.48
N LEU A 26 6.98 1.11 -7.19
CA LEU A 26 6.70 1.23 -8.63
C LEU A 26 5.82 2.44 -8.93
N GLY A 27 4.77 2.66 -8.13
CA GLY A 27 3.90 3.82 -8.25
C GLY A 27 4.66 5.12 -8.06
N ALA A 28 5.46 5.24 -7.00
CA ALA A 28 6.26 6.43 -6.74
C ALA A 28 7.32 6.69 -7.83
N GLN A 29 7.98 5.63 -8.32
CA GLN A 29 9.01 5.71 -9.37
C GLN A 29 8.46 6.04 -10.75
N SER A 30 7.17 5.80 -11.00
CA SER A 30 6.51 6.27 -12.23
C SER A 30 6.46 7.80 -12.35
N ILE A 31 6.56 8.51 -11.21
CA ILE A 31 6.57 9.97 -11.13
C ILE A 31 7.99 10.50 -10.85
N ASN A 32 8.68 9.91 -9.89
CA ASN A 32 10.05 10.24 -9.54
C ASN A 32 10.93 8.99 -9.54
N PRO A 33 11.69 8.71 -10.62
CA PRO A 33 12.55 7.53 -10.72
C PRO A 33 13.60 7.38 -9.61
N ASN A 34 13.91 8.47 -8.89
CA ASN A 34 14.85 8.48 -7.77
C ASN A 34 14.16 8.40 -6.39
N PHE A 35 12.84 8.15 -6.35
CA PHE A 35 12.10 8.05 -5.10
C PHE A 35 12.65 6.95 -4.20
N LYS A 36 12.68 7.21 -2.89
CA LYS A 36 13.19 6.29 -1.88
C LYS A 36 12.14 5.96 -0.84
N ALA A 37 12.22 4.75 -0.27
CA ALA A 37 11.43 4.33 0.87
C ALA A 37 12.36 3.84 1.97
N LYS A 38 12.16 4.36 3.19
CA LYS A 38 12.83 3.87 4.41
C LYS A 38 11.86 2.93 5.12
N ILE A 39 12.26 1.67 5.30
CA ILE A 39 11.39 0.61 5.81
C ILE A 39 11.72 0.34 7.28
N VAL A 40 10.69 0.23 8.12
CA VAL A 40 10.81 -0.19 9.52
C VAL A 40 9.87 -1.36 9.79
N TRP A 41 10.46 -2.48 10.22
CA TRP A 41 9.74 -3.70 10.59
C TRP A 41 9.29 -3.65 12.06
N VAL A 42 7.99 -3.62 12.29
CA VAL A 42 7.38 -3.64 13.64
C VAL A 42 7.36 -5.06 14.23
N ASN A 43 7.31 -6.09 13.37
CA ASN A 43 7.13 -7.50 13.74
C ASN A 43 5.83 -7.74 14.53
N SER A 44 4.80 -6.94 14.23
CA SER A 44 3.43 -7.08 14.68
C SER A 44 2.51 -6.41 13.66
N TRP A 45 1.29 -6.89 13.51
CA TRP A 45 0.25 -6.19 12.75
C TRP A 45 -0.28 -4.97 13.52
N PHE A 46 -0.39 -5.08 14.85
CA PHE A 46 -0.94 -4.04 15.70
C PHE A 46 -0.08 -3.82 16.93
N ASP A 47 0.58 -2.66 17.00
CA ASP A 47 1.31 -2.17 18.16
C ASP A 47 1.41 -0.64 18.04
N PRO A 48 0.37 0.12 18.47
CA PRO A 48 0.32 1.57 18.29
C PRO A 48 1.53 2.33 18.84
N GLY A 49 2.14 1.80 19.92
CA GLY A 49 3.35 2.39 20.50
C GLY A 49 4.54 2.28 19.55
N LYS A 50 4.82 1.08 19.04
CA LYS A 50 5.89 0.87 18.06
C LYS A 50 5.60 1.55 16.72
N GLU A 51 4.35 1.57 16.27
CA GLU A 51 3.96 2.26 15.05
C GLU A 51 4.23 3.78 15.15
N ALA A 52 3.85 4.40 16.26
CA ALA A 52 4.14 5.82 16.51
C ALA A 52 5.65 6.09 16.57
N ASP A 53 6.41 5.25 17.28
CA ASP A 53 7.86 5.43 17.41
C ASP A 53 8.59 5.22 16.08
N ALA A 54 8.15 4.25 15.27
CA ALA A 54 8.64 4.05 13.91
C ALA A 54 8.36 5.28 13.03
N ALA A 55 7.14 5.84 13.08
CA ALA A 55 6.78 7.04 12.33
C ALA A 55 7.65 8.25 12.72
N LYS A 56 7.82 8.49 14.03
CA LYS A 56 8.71 9.56 14.53
C LYS A 56 10.13 9.38 13.99
N ALA A 57 10.69 8.18 14.13
CA ALA A 57 12.04 7.88 13.68
C ALA A 57 12.21 8.06 12.16
N LEU A 58 11.22 7.67 11.36
CA LEU A 58 11.24 7.82 9.91
C LEU A 58 11.21 9.30 9.48
N PHE A 59 10.37 10.11 10.13
CA PHE A 59 10.35 11.56 9.90
C PHE A 59 11.64 12.24 10.36
N ASP A 60 12.18 11.87 11.53
CA ASP A 60 13.46 12.39 12.03
C ASP A 60 14.63 12.00 11.10
N GLN A 61 14.47 10.92 10.32
CA GLN A 61 15.39 10.47 9.27
C GLN A 61 15.13 11.10 7.89
N GLY A 62 14.24 12.08 7.79
CA GLY A 62 14.03 12.89 6.59
C GLY A 62 12.97 12.38 5.61
N ALA A 63 12.16 11.37 5.99
CA ALA A 63 10.93 11.11 5.25
C ALA A 63 9.94 12.27 5.43
N ASP A 64 9.11 12.54 4.43
CA ASP A 64 8.04 13.56 4.52
C ASP A 64 6.63 13.04 4.20
N ILE A 65 6.54 11.73 3.90
CA ILE A 65 5.30 10.97 3.72
C ILE A 65 5.41 9.71 4.58
N ILE A 66 4.34 9.33 5.29
CA ILE A 66 4.24 8.03 5.96
C ILE A 66 3.24 7.10 5.28
N VAL A 67 3.63 5.84 5.13
CA VAL A 67 2.82 4.73 4.65
C VAL A 67 2.95 3.61 5.69
N GLN A 68 1.91 2.80 5.86
CA GLN A 68 1.95 1.68 6.78
C GLN A 68 1.27 0.43 6.20
N HIS A 69 1.73 -0.73 6.67
CA HIS A 69 1.08 -2.04 6.53
C HIS A 69 0.98 -2.67 7.93
N THR A 70 0.46 -1.86 8.87
CA THR A 70 0.13 -2.16 10.27
C THR A 70 -1.24 -1.53 10.54
N ASP A 71 -1.87 -1.85 11.67
CA ASP A 71 -3.34 -1.81 11.76
C ASP A 71 -3.90 -0.61 12.55
N SER A 72 -3.07 0.24 13.15
CA SER A 72 -3.55 1.36 13.97
C SER A 72 -3.47 2.72 13.28
N THR A 73 -4.11 3.73 13.87
CA THR A 73 -4.06 5.12 13.39
C THR A 73 -2.77 5.86 13.81
N ALA A 74 -1.90 5.22 14.60
CA ALA A 74 -0.85 5.89 15.34
C ALA A 74 0.17 6.60 14.45
N ALA A 75 0.63 5.95 13.38
CA ALA A 75 1.60 6.57 12.47
C ALA A 75 1.02 7.78 11.73
N LEU A 76 -0.24 7.70 11.31
CA LEU A 76 -0.91 8.82 10.64
C LEU A 76 -1.21 9.98 11.60
N GLN A 77 -1.50 9.69 12.88
CA GLN A 77 -1.58 10.72 13.92
C GLN A 77 -0.24 11.42 14.16
N VAL A 78 0.88 10.69 14.14
CA VAL A 78 2.21 11.30 14.20
C VAL A 78 2.46 12.21 12.98
N ALA A 79 1.98 11.84 11.78
CA ALA A 79 2.05 12.72 10.62
C ALA A 79 1.28 14.03 10.83
N GLU A 80 0.06 13.96 11.38
CA GLU A 80 -0.74 15.13 11.76
C GLU A 80 -0.01 16.03 12.76
N GLU A 81 0.53 15.45 13.84
CA GLU A 81 1.29 16.19 14.86
C GLU A 81 2.53 16.88 14.29
N ARG A 82 3.21 16.21 13.34
CA ARG A 82 4.40 16.72 12.64
C ARG A 82 4.06 17.67 11.49
N LYS A 83 2.78 17.87 11.17
CA LYS A 83 2.29 18.63 10.00
C LYS A 83 2.89 18.10 8.69
N LEU A 84 3.02 16.78 8.61
CA LEU A 84 3.44 16.02 7.44
C LEU A 84 2.25 15.21 6.92
N HIS A 85 2.44 14.47 5.84
CA HIS A 85 1.35 13.75 5.19
C HIS A 85 1.54 12.24 5.27
N GLY A 86 0.45 11.51 5.06
CA GLY A 86 0.48 10.06 4.98
C GLY A 86 -0.79 9.48 4.39
N PHE A 87 -0.88 8.16 4.44
CA PHE A 87 -2.03 7.39 3.96
C PHE A 87 -2.63 6.59 5.10
N GLY A 88 -3.95 6.49 5.13
CA GLY A 88 -4.64 5.53 5.99
C GLY A 88 -4.49 4.09 5.48
N GLN A 89 -4.80 3.14 6.35
CA GLN A 89 -4.73 1.69 6.08
C GLN A 89 -6.05 1.03 6.50
N SER A 90 -6.64 0.21 5.62
CA SER A 90 -7.87 -0.57 5.80
C SER A 90 -9.17 0.21 6.11
N SER A 91 -9.12 1.47 6.53
CA SER A 91 -10.29 2.31 6.82
C SER A 91 -9.99 3.78 6.54
N ASP A 92 -11.03 4.59 6.27
CA ASP A 92 -10.85 6.04 6.18
C ASP A 92 -10.50 6.64 7.56
N MET A 93 -9.22 6.96 7.74
CA MET A 93 -8.65 7.47 8.99
C MET A 93 -8.70 9.01 9.09
N ILE A 94 -9.42 9.72 8.20
CA ILE A 94 -9.41 11.20 8.13
C ILE A 94 -9.75 11.88 9.46
N LYS A 95 -10.58 11.25 10.30
CA LYS A 95 -10.98 11.80 11.61
C LYS A 95 -9.82 11.89 12.60
N PHE A 96 -8.79 11.07 12.43
CA PHE A 96 -7.61 11.04 13.30
C PHE A 96 -6.50 11.97 12.81
N ALA A 97 -6.52 12.31 11.52
CA ALA A 97 -5.45 13.04 10.84
C ALA A 97 -6.01 13.90 9.69
N PRO A 98 -6.86 14.91 9.99
CA PRO A 98 -7.65 15.63 9.00
C PRO A 98 -6.81 16.44 8.01
N ASN A 99 -5.60 16.86 8.38
CA ASN A 99 -4.70 17.65 7.53
C ASN A 99 -3.56 16.80 6.94
N ALA A 100 -3.26 15.66 7.56
CA ALA A 100 -2.19 14.78 7.10
C ALA A 100 -2.64 13.71 6.10
N GLN A 101 -3.84 13.15 6.24
CA GLN A 101 -4.29 12.08 5.34
C GLN A 101 -4.43 12.58 3.90
N LEU A 102 -3.77 11.91 2.96
CA LEU A 102 -3.92 12.16 1.52
C LEU A 102 -5.09 11.38 0.93
N THR A 103 -5.18 10.11 1.31
CA THR A 103 -6.28 9.17 1.06
C THR A 103 -6.04 7.96 1.97
N SER A 104 -6.88 6.93 1.88
CA SER A 104 -6.69 5.64 2.53
C SER A 104 -7.10 4.54 1.59
N LEU A 105 -6.39 3.42 1.63
CA LEU A 105 -6.90 2.16 1.10
C LEU A 105 -7.92 1.62 2.12
N THR A 106 -9.14 1.34 1.70
CA THR A 106 -10.23 0.83 2.55
C THR A 106 -10.67 -0.55 2.10
N ASP A 107 -10.91 -1.43 3.07
CA ASP A 107 -11.28 -2.83 2.80
C ASP A 107 -12.78 -3.05 3.01
N GLU A 108 -13.47 -3.41 1.94
CA GLU A 108 -14.93 -3.45 1.86
C GLU A 108 -15.44 -4.89 1.92
N TRP A 109 -15.24 -5.54 3.06
CA TRP A 109 -15.55 -6.97 3.24
C TRP A 109 -17.05 -7.29 3.38
N GLY A 110 -17.88 -6.30 3.69
CA GLY A 110 -19.30 -6.48 3.99
C GLY A 110 -20.05 -7.29 2.93
N PRO A 111 -20.05 -6.87 1.64
CA PRO A 111 -20.71 -7.61 0.56
C PRO A 111 -20.21 -9.05 0.42
N TYR A 112 -18.90 -9.28 0.57
CA TYR A 112 -18.33 -10.62 0.51
C TYR A 112 -18.86 -11.49 1.65
N TYR A 113 -18.79 -11.02 2.90
CA TYR A 113 -19.29 -11.78 4.05
C TYR A 113 -20.78 -12.10 3.94
N ILE A 114 -21.61 -11.13 3.53
CA ILE A 114 -23.04 -11.34 3.30
C ILE A 114 -23.25 -12.46 2.27
N SER A 115 -22.52 -12.44 1.16
CA SER A 115 -22.65 -13.45 0.10
C SER A 115 -22.27 -14.87 0.58
N ARG A 116 -21.20 -15.00 1.38
CA ARG A 116 -20.74 -16.30 1.89
C ARG A 116 -21.69 -16.87 2.93
N VAL A 117 -22.22 -16.03 3.81
CA VAL A 117 -23.24 -16.43 4.79
C VAL A 117 -24.53 -16.84 4.09
N GLN A 118 -24.98 -16.09 3.08
CA GLN A 118 -26.17 -16.44 2.31
C GLN A 118 -26.02 -17.79 1.61
N ALA A 119 -24.88 -18.06 0.97
CA ALA A 119 -24.62 -19.35 0.35
C ALA A 119 -24.67 -20.52 1.35
N ALA A 120 -24.23 -20.30 2.60
CA ALA A 120 -24.31 -21.31 3.64
C ALA A 120 -25.76 -21.57 4.08
N LEU A 121 -26.57 -20.50 4.25
CA LEU A 121 -27.99 -20.60 4.58
C LEU A 121 -28.79 -21.32 3.48
N ASP A 122 -28.44 -21.09 2.21
CA ASP A 122 -29.09 -21.71 1.06
C ASP A 122 -28.59 -23.14 0.78
N GLY A 123 -27.62 -23.64 1.55
CA GLY A 123 -27.00 -24.95 1.33
C GLY A 123 -26.18 -25.03 0.03
N THR A 124 -25.79 -23.89 -0.54
CA THR A 124 -25.04 -23.79 -1.81
C THR A 124 -23.57 -23.44 -1.62
N TRP A 125 -23.12 -23.22 -0.38
CA TRP A 125 -21.74 -22.90 -0.05
C TRP A 125 -20.78 -24.00 -0.52
N LYS A 126 -19.68 -23.58 -1.15
CA LYS A 126 -18.57 -24.45 -1.56
C LYS A 126 -17.24 -23.77 -1.24
N PRO A 127 -16.18 -24.54 -0.96
CA PRO A 127 -14.82 -24.00 -0.87
C PRO A 127 -14.47 -23.22 -2.14
N ASP A 128 -13.82 -22.08 -1.97
CA ASP A 128 -13.42 -21.19 -3.06
C ASP A 128 -12.13 -20.45 -2.68
N ASN A 129 -11.41 -19.94 -3.66
CA ASN A 129 -10.22 -19.11 -3.50
C ASN A 129 -10.43 -17.80 -4.25
N VAL A 130 -10.52 -16.69 -3.52
CA VAL A 130 -10.79 -15.37 -4.09
C VAL A 130 -9.65 -14.42 -3.78
N TRP A 131 -9.30 -13.60 -4.78
CA TRP A 131 -8.41 -12.46 -4.61
C TRP A 131 -9.08 -11.25 -5.27
N LEU A 132 -9.70 -10.41 -4.44
CA LEU A 132 -10.57 -9.32 -4.88
C LEU A 132 -9.83 -7.99 -4.77
N GLY A 133 -10.07 -7.08 -5.71
CA GLY A 133 -9.43 -5.78 -5.76
C GLY A 133 -10.40 -4.61 -5.98
N ILE A 134 -9.87 -3.53 -6.59
CA ILE A 134 -10.64 -2.31 -6.89
C ILE A 134 -11.79 -2.60 -7.87
N LYS A 135 -11.55 -3.45 -8.87
CA LYS A 135 -12.57 -3.83 -9.86
C LYS A 135 -13.77 -4.54 -9.24
N ASP A 136 -13.53 -5.34 -8.19
CA ASP A 136 -14.57 -6.10 -7.48
C ASP A 136 -15.27 -5.26 -6.40
N GLY A 137 -14.75 -4.06 -6.12
CA GLY A 137 -15.23 -3.18 -5.07
C GLY A 137 -14.86 -3.62 -3.65
N ALA A 138 -13.97 -4.61 -3.51
CA ALA A 138 -13.47 -5.10 -2.22
C ALA A 138 -12.37 -4.20 -1.66
N VAL A 139 -11.68 -3.45 -2.52
CA VAL A 139 -10.74 -2.38 -2.14
C VAL A 139 -11.27 -1.08 -2.72
N LYS A 140 -11.30 -0.01 -1.92
CA LYS A 140 -11.65 1.34 -2.38
C LYS A 140 -10.65 2.34 -1.84
N LEU A 141 -10.57 3.49 -2.51
CA LEU A 141 -9.81 4.61 -1.99
C LEU A 141 -10.76 5.59 -1.30
N ALA A 142 -10.38 6.02 -0.09
CA ALA A 142 -11.05 7.12 0.59
C ALA A 142 -10.88 8.43 -0.21
N PRO A 143 -11.70 9.47 0.05
CA PRO A 143 -11.60 10.73 -0.69
C PRO A 143 -10.17 11.30 -0.73
N TYR A 144 -9.74 11.70 -1.91
CA TYR A 144 -8.47 12.40 -2.11
C TYR A 144 -8.54 13.80 -1.50
N THR A 145 -7.70 14.04 -0.49
CA THR A 145 -7.67 15.24 0.35
C THR A 145 -6.24 15.75 0.52
N ASN A 146 -6.08 16.98 1.01
CA ASN A 146 -4.78 17.56 1.37
C ASN A 146 -3.72 17.54 0.24
N MET A 147 -4.17 17.61 -1.01
CA MET A 147 -3.31 17.61 -2.21
C MET A 147 -3.84 18.60 -3.26
N PRO A 148 -2.99 19.07 -4.18
CA PRO A 148 -3.42 19.86 -5.34
C PRO A 148 -4.41 19.12 -6.25
N ASP A 149 -5.24 19.88 -6.97
CA ASP A 149 -6.29 19.34 -7.85
C ASP A 149 -5.72 18.48 -8.99
N ASP A 150 -4.55 18.82 -9.54
CA ASP A 150 -3.89 18.04 -10.57
C ASP A 150 -3.40 16.69 -10.06
N VAL A 151 -2.90 16.64 -8.82
CA VAL A 151 -2.50 15.40 -8.15
C VAL A 151 -3.72 14.52 -7.88
N LYS A 152 -4.82 15.13 -7.40
CA LYS A 152 -6.09 14.42 -7.21
C LYS A 152 -6.61 13.83 -8.53
N ALA A 153 -6.63 14.61 -9.60
CA ALA A 153 -7.07 14.14 -10.91
C ALA A 153 -6.21 12.97 -11.43
N MET A 154 -4.89 13.01 -11.20
CA MET A 154 -3.98 11.92 -11.54
C MET A 154 -4.26 10.66 -10.71
N ALA A 155 -4.54 10.80 -9.42
CA ALA A 155 -4.89 9.68 -8.55
C ALA A 155 -6.21 9.02 -9.00
N GLU A 156 -7.26 9.81 -9.25
CA GLU A 156 -8.55 9.33 -9.76
C GLU A 156 -8.42 8.62 -11.12
N ALA A 157 -7.58 9.16 -12.02
CA ALA A 157 -7.30 8.51 -13.31
C ALA A 157 -6.57 7.18 -13.13
N THR A 158 -5.65 7.09 -12.17
CA THR A 158 -4.89 5.86 -11.88
C THR A 158 -5.79 4.80 -11.25
N GLU A 159 -6.66 5.17 -10.31
CA GLU A 159 -7.69 4.28 -9.75
C GLU A 159 -8.58 3.71 -10.85
N LYS A 160 -9.10 4.57 -11.75
CA LYS A 160 -9.92 4.14 -12.91
C LYS A 160 -9.15 3.21 -13.84
N LYS A 161 -7.86 3.46 -14.06
CA LYS A 161 -6.99 2.61 -14.89
C LYS A 161 -6.85 1.22 -14.29
N ILE A 162 -6.64 1.13 -12.96
CA ILE A 162 -6.55 -0.15 -12.23
C ILE A 162 -7.90 -0.87 -12.26
N ALA A 163 -9.00 -0.17 -11.98
CA ALA A 163 -10.36 -0.73 -12.10
C ALA A 163 -10.66 -1.25 -13.52
N GLY A 164 -10.10 -0.60 -14.54
CA GLY A 164 -10.14 -1.00 -15.94
C GLY A 164 -9.29 -2.21 -16.31
N GLY A 165 -8.51 -2.76 -15.37
CA GLY A 165 -7.71 -3.99 -15.54
C GLY A 165 -6.22 -3.78 -15.76
N TRP A 166 -5.70 -2.56 -15.63
CA TRP A 166 -4.25 -2.35 -15.62
C TRP A 166 -3.62 -2.87 -14.32
N ASN A 167 -2.47 -3.53 -14.43
CA ASN A 167 -1.77 -4.15 -13.30
C ASN A 167 -0.52 -3.33 -12.89
N PRO A 168 -0.34 -2.98 -11.60
CA PRO A 168 0.88 -2.32 -11.11
C PRO A 168 2.18 -3.07 -11.41
N PHE A 169 2.14 -4.40 -11.48
CA PHE A 169 3.26 -5.27 -11.84
C PHE A 169 3.28 -5.55 -13.34
N THR A 170 3.33 -4.49 -14.14
CA THR A 170 3.56 -4.56 -15.59
C THR A 170 4.96 -4.02 -15.89
N GLY A 171 5.77 -4.80 -16.62
CA GLY A 171 7.14 -4.44 -16.93
C GLY A 171 7.29 -3.25 -17.89
N PRO A 172 8.51 -2.71 -18.03
CA PRO A 172 9.76 -3.33 -17.58
C PRO A 172 10.04 -3.12 -16.09
N ILE A 173 10.30 -4.21 -15.37
CA ILE A 173 10.63 -4.20 -13.94
C ILE A 173 11.88 -5.03 -13.67
N ALA A 174 12.81 -4.48 -12.90
CA ALA A 174 14.00 -5.18 -12.39
C ALA A 174 13.87 -5.40 -10.89
N LYS A 175 14.49 -6.47 -10.39
CA LYS A 175 14.63 -6.74 -8.95
C LYS A 175 15.66 -5.79 -8.32
N GLN A 176 15.71 -5.78 -6.99
CA GLN A 176 16.63 -4.98 -6.19
C GLN A 176 18.10 -5.21 -6.55
N ASP A 177 18.48 -6.45 -6.86
CA ASP A 177 19.83 -6.84 -7.28
C ASP A 177 20.18 -6.45 -8.73
N GLY A 178 19.25 -5.81 -9.45
CA GLY A 178 19.40 -5.40 -10.84
C GLY A 178 19.04 -6.47 -11.87
N THR A 179 18.72 -7.70 -11.46
CA THR A 179 18.27 -8.73 -12.39
C THR A 179 16.92 -8.36 -13.02
N PRO A 180 16.74 -8.52 -14.34
CA PRO A 180 15.44 -8.31 -14.98
C PRO A 180 14.39 -9.28 -14.42
N TRP A 181 13.18 -8.79 -14.12
CA TRP A 181 12.04 -9.63 -13.73
C TRP A 181 10.97 -9.67 -14.82
N LEU A 182 10.40 -8.52 -15.19
CA LEU A 182 9.35 -8.43 -16.20
C LEU A 182 9.86 -7.61 -17.39
N LYS A 183 9.62 -8.09 -18.60
CA LYS A 183 9.90 -7.35 -19.85
C LYS A 183 8.86 -6.26 -20.08
N ASP A 184 9.15 -5.36 -21.00
CA ASP A 184 8.19 -4.31 -21.39
C ASP A 184 6.83 -4.89 -21.80
N GLY A 185 5.77 -4.43 -21.13
CA GLY A 185 4.40 -4.91 -21.34
C GLY A 185 4.06 -6.28 -20.73
N GLU A 186 5.02 -6.99 -20.13
CA GLU A 186 4.78 -8.27 -19.45
C GLU A 186 4.12 -8.04 -18.09
N VAL A 187 3.00 -8.72 -17.84
CA VAL A 187 2.27 -8.64 -16.57
C VAL A 187 2.65 -9.83 -15.69
N ALA A 188 2.91 -9.58 -14.41
CA ALA A 188 3.18 -10.64 -13.43
C ALA A 188 2.02 -11.64 -13.36
N ASP A 189 2.34 -12.93 -13.20
CA ASP A 189 1.36 -13.95 -12.85
C ASP A 189 1.04 -13.92 -11.35
N ASP A 190 -0.20 -14.26 -11.00
CA ASP A 190 -0.68 -14.26 -9.62
C ASP A 190 0.12 -15.23 -8.71
N GLY A 191 0.64 -16.33 -9.25
CA GLY A 191 1.45 -17.29 -8.49
C GLY A 191 2.74 -16.67 -7.99
N THR A 192 3.44 -15.92 -8.84
CA THR A 192 4.62 -15.14 -8.46
C THR A 192 4.29 -14.09 -7.41
N LEU A 193 3.15 -13.41 -7.55
CA LEU A 193 2.72 -12.38 -6.59
C LEU A 193 2.40 -12.98 -5.21
N LEU A 194 1.63 -14.08 -5.17
CA LEU A 194 1.28 -14.79 -3.94
C LEU A 194 2.49 -15.43 -3.25
N GLY A 195 3.59 -15.65 -3.98
CA GLY A 195 4.87 -16.13 -3.46
C GLY A 195 5.97 -15.07 -3.36
N MET A 196 5.63 -13.78 -3.49
CA MET A 196 6.62 -12.71 -3.63
C MET A 196 7.55 -12.61 -2.42
N ASN A 197 8.85 -12.78 -2.66
CA ASN A 197 9.90 -12.80 -1.64
C ASN A 197 11.15 -12.03 -2.08
N PHE A 198 10.98 -11.02 -2.93
CA PHE A 198 12.05 -10.16 -3.41
C PHE A 198 11.53 -8.72 -3.57
N TYR A 199 12.45 -7.77 -3.55
CA TYR A 199 12.13 -6.38 -3.82
C TYR A 199 12.42 -5.97 -5.27
N VAL A 200 11.70 -4.95 -5.74
CA VAL A 200 12.02 -4.25 -7.00
C VAL A 200 13.19 -3.29 -6.81
N LYS A 201 13.80 -2.88 -7.93
CA LYS A 201 14.90 -1.92 -7.95
C LYS A 201 14.53 -0.62 -7.22
N GLY A 202 15.45 -0.13 -6.39
CA GLY A 202 15.32 1.15 -5.68
C GLY A 202 14.78 1.04 -4.25
N VAL A 203 14.24 -0.11 -3.85
CA VAL A 203 14.12 -0.47 -2.43
C VAL A 203 15.53 -0.70 -1.88
N ASP A 204 15.86 -0.09 -0.74
CA ASP A 204 17.21 -0.18 -0.15
C ASP A 204 17.22 -1.08 1.12
N ASP A 205 16.09 -1.67 1.51
CA ASP A 205 15.96 -2.59 2.65
C ASP A 205 16.45 -4.01 2.31
N LYS A 206 16.87 -4.79 3.30
CA LYS A 206 17.15 -6.22 3.14
C LYS A 206 15.98 -7.02 3.67
N LEU A 207 15.28 -7.73 2.78
CA LEU A 207 14.14 -8.56 3.17
C LEU A 207 14.58 -9.58 4.24
N PRO A 208 13.97 -9.57 5.45
CA PRO A 208 14.25 -10.57 6.47
C PRO A 208 13.94 -11.98 5.94
N GLN A 209 14.76 -12.95 6.35
CA GLN A 209 14.63 -14.37 5.98
C GLN A 209 14.16 -15.17 7.18
#